data_AF-A0A2E9EW63-F1
#
_entry.id   AF-A0A2E9EW63-F1
#
_cell.length_a   1.000
_cell.length_b   1.000
_cell.length_c   1.000
_cell.angle_alpha   90.00
_cell.angle_beta   90.00
_cell.angle_gamma   90.00
#
_symmetry.space_group_name_H-M   'P 1'
#
loop_
_entity.id
_entity.type
_entity.pdbx_description
1 polymer ?
#
loop_
_entity_poly.entity_id
_entity_poly.type
_entity_poly.pdbx_seq_one_letter_code
_entity_poly.pdbx_strand_id
1 'polypeptide(L)' 'MKKESKRGKLATLLIVIFLSALVMGPGPGSLLINPHGSEPNFWFGMPALYVWAVFWFLVEAGVILIAAMLIWRKEDPNG' A
#
# COMPACT_ATOMS: atom_id res chain seq x y z
N MET A 1 -2.09 -15.31 -25.53
CA MET A 1 -1.01 -14.32 -25.35
C MET A 1 -1.43 -12.99 -24.72
N LYS A 2 -2.45 -12.26 -25.20
CA LYS A 2 -2.81 -10.92 -24.64
C LYS A 2 -3.26 -10.94 -23.15
N LYS A 3 -3.93 -11.99 -22.68
CA LYS A 3 -4.47 -12.12 -21.30
C LYS A 3 -3.35 -12.29 -20.25
N GLU A 4 -2.38 -13.15 -20.55
CA GLU A 4 -1.13 -13.34 -19.79
C GLU A 4 -0.35 -12.03 -19.63
N SER A 5 -0.17 -11.28 -20.74
CA SER A 5 0.51 -9.98 -20.71
C SER A 5 -0.19 -8.94 -19.82
N LYS A 6 -1.53 -8.92 -19.80
CA LYS A 6 -2.30 -8.01 -18.92
C LYS A 6 -2.15 -8.39 -17.44
N ARG A 7 -2.18 -9.68 -17.11
CA ARG A 7 -1.94 -10.17 -15.74
C ARG A 7 -0.54 -9.84 -15.25
N GLY A 8 0.49 -10.00 -16.09
CA GLY A 8 1.86 -9.61 -15.75
C GLY A 8 1.99 -8.11 -15.46
N LYS A 9 1.40 -7.25 -16.31
CA LYS A 9 1.39 -5.80 -16.08
C LYS A 9 0.67 -5.41 -14.79
N LEU A 10 -0.46 -6.05 -14.50
CA LEU A 10 -1.19 -5.83 -13.24
C LEU A 10 -0.33 -6.25 -12.04
N ALA A 11 0.34 -7.39 -12.10
CA ALA A 11 1.24 -7.86 -11.04
C ALA A 11 2.37 -6.85 -10.77
N THR A 12 3.04 -6.36 -11.83
CA THR A 12 4.08 -5.33 -11.70
C THR A 12 3.53 -4.05 -11.08
N LEU A 13 2.35 -3.59 -11.52
CA LEU A 13 1.71 -2.40 -10.95
C LEU A 13 1.42 -2.57 -9.45
N LEU A 14 0.85 -3.71 -9.06
CA LEU A 14 0.54 -4.00 -7.66
C LEU A 14 1.79 -4.06 -6.80
N ILE A 15 2.89 -4.65 -7.30
CA ILE A 15 4.19 -4.67 -6.60
C ILE A 15 4.70 -3.24 -6.38
N VAL A 16 4.65 -2.39 -7.42
CA VAL A 16 5.11 -0.99 -7.31
C VAL A 16 4.27 -0.22 -6.28
N ILE A 17 2.95 -0.40 -6.28
CA ILE A 17 2.06 0.24 -5.30
C ILE A 17 2.38 -0.24 -3.88
N PHE A 18 2.55 -1.56 -3.70
CA PHE A 18 2.87 -2.16 -2.40
C PHE A 18 4.20 -1.63 -1.84
N LEU A 19 5.25 -1.62 -2.66
CA LEU A 19 6.56 -1.12 -2.25
C LEU A 19 6.51 0.38 -1.92
N SER A 20 5.74 1.15 -2.70
CA SER A 20 5.53 2.56 -2.40
C SER A 20 4.83 2.74 -1.05
N ALA A 21 3.77 1.99 -0.79
CA ALA A 21 3.06 2.04 0.49
C ALA A 21 3.97 1.70 1.68
N LEU A 22 4.81 0.68 1.53
CA LEU A 22 5.75 0.22 2.56
C LEU A 22 6.78 1.27 2.93
N VAL A 23 7.22 2.10 1.97
CA VAL A 23 8.12 3.23 2.26
C VAL A 23 7.35 4.42 2.85
N MET A 24 6.16 4.70 2.29
CA MET A 24 5.37 5.88 2.65
C MET A 24 4.80 5.83 4.09
N GLY A 25 4.53 4.63 4.62
CA GLY A 25 4.03 4.45 5.98
C GLY A 25 5.02 4.96 7.06
N PRO A 26 6.15 4.27 7.28
CA PRO A 26 7.08 4.60 8.36
C PRO A 26 7.93 5.85 8.11
N GLY A 27 8.35 6.11 6.86
CA GLY A 27 9.28 7.20 6.57
C GLY A 27 8.61 8.58 6.64
N PRO A 28 7.85 8.99 5.61
CA PRO A 28 7.19 10.29 5.55
C PRO A 28 6.16 10.55 6.66
N GLY A 29 5.49 9.51 7.18
CA GLY A 29 4.49 9.67 8.24
C GLY A 29 5.04 10.33 9.51
N SER A 30 6.31 10.07 9.84
CA SER A 30 6.97 10.65 11.02
C SER A 30 7.03 12.20 10.98
N LEU A 31 7.06 12.78 9.78
CA LEU A 31 7.08 14.22 9.57
C LEU A 31 5.76 14.90 9.94
N LEU A 32 4.67 14.14 10.09
CA LEU A 32 3.38 14.66 10.58
C LEU A 32 3.42 15.05 12.06
N ILE A 33 4.33 14.45 12.83
CA ILE A 33 4.54 14.78 14.25
C ILE A 33 5.65 15.80 14.40
N ASN A 34 6.76 15.58 13.68
CA ASN A 34 7.96 16.40 13.81
C ASN A 34 8.49 16.82 12.43
N PRO A 35 7.89 17.84 11.81
CA PRO A 35 8.45 18.48 10.63
C PRO A 35 9.83 19.07 10.95
N HIS A 36 10.77 18.99 10.00
CA HIS A 36 12.16 19.42 10.19
C HIS A 36 12.28 20.81 10.83
N GLY A 37 12.89 20.86 12.02
CA GLY A 37 13.21 22.10 12.73
C GLY A 37 12.06 22.75 13.49
N SER A 38 10.92 22.07 13.64
CA SER A 38 9.79 22.54 14.45
C SER A 38 9.65 21.77 15.76
N GLU A 39 8.98 22.36 16.75
CA GLU A 39 8.61 21.59 17.95
C GLU A 39 7.58 20.52 17.60
N PRO A 40 7.69 19.30 18.17
CA PRO A 40 6.77 18.21 17.85
C PRO A 40 5.32 18.56 18.24
N ASN A 41 4.40 18.48 17.28
CA ASN A 41 2.96 18.65 17.55
C ASN A 41 2.34 17.31 17.93
N PHE A 42 2.37 16.95 19.20
CA PHE A 42 1.83 15.67 19.65
C PHE A 42 0.31 15.58 19.53
N TRP A 43 -0.44 16.63 19.87
CA TRP A 43 -1.90 16.58 19.94
C TRP A 43 -2.57 16.32 18.59
N PHE A 44 -2.03 16.89 17.50
CA PHE A 44 -2.56 16.68 16.16
C PHE A 44 -1.70 15.76 15.31
N GLY A 45 -0.38 15.77 15.52
CA GLY A 45 0.55 14.95 14.76
C GLY A 45 0.41 13.46 15.07
N MET A 46 0.17 13.07 16.33
CA MET A 46 -0.03 11.64 16.67
C MET A 46 -1.30 11.09 16.02
N PRO A 47 -2.49 11.70 16.17
CA PRO A 47 -3.68 11.26 15.44
C PRO A 47 -3.47 11.22 13.93
N ALA A 48 -2.82 12.25 13.35
CA ALA A 48 -2.52 12.27 11.92
C ALA A 48 -1.61 11.11 11.51
N LEU A 49 -0.58 10.77 12.31
CA LEU A 49 0.28 9.61 12.07
C LEU A 49 -0.52 8.30 12.08
N TYR A 50 -1.45 8.12 13.02
CA TYR A 50 -2.27 6.91 13.07
C TYR A 50 -3.18 6.79 11.85
N VAL A 51 -3.84 7.89 11.45
CA VAL A 51 -4.67 7.91 10.23
C VAL A 51 -3.81 7.59 9.00
N TRP A 52 -2.61 8.15 8.93
CA TRP A 52 -1.64 7.90 7.86
C TRP A 52 -1.21 6.44 7.81
N ALA A 53 -0.85 5.85 8.94
CA ALA A 53 -0.45 4.45 9.04
C ALA A 53 -1.59 3.51 8.65
N VAL A 54 -2.81 3.76 9.14
CA VAL A 54 -4.00 2.98 8.78
C VAL A 54 -4.29 3.09 7.29
N PHE A 55 -4.19 4.28 6.70
CA PHE A 55 -4.37 4.49 5.28
C PHE A 55 -3.41 3.61 4.45
N TRP A 56 -2.11 3.66 4.73
CA TRP A 56 -1.13 2.86 3.98
C TRP A 56 -1.28 1.36 4.20
N PHE A 57 -1.65 0.95 5.42
CA PHE A 57 -2.00 -0.44 5.70
C PHE A 57 -3.20 -0.91 4.87
N LEU A 58 -4.23 -0.07 4.71
CA LEU A 58 -5.38 -0.38 3.85
C LEU A 58 -4.99 -0.46 2.37
N VAL A 59 -4.05 0.37 1.91
CA VAL A 59 -3.50 0.27 0.54
C VAL A 59 -2.80 -1.08 0.35
N GLU A 60 -1.94 -1.48 1.29
CA GLU A 60 -1.25 -2.78 1.26
C GLU A 60 -2.24 -3.95 1.28
N ALA A 61 -3.21 -3.92 2.20
CA ALA A 61 -4.26 -4.92 2.29
C ALA A 61 -5.07 -5.00 0.99
N GLY A 62 -5.43 -3.85 0.41
CA GLY A 62 -6.13 -3.76 -0.87
C GLY A 62 -5.33 -4.40 -2.00
N VAL A 63 -4.02 -4.14 -2.09
CA VAL A 63 -3.13 -4.79 -3.06
C VAL A 63 -3.14 -6.30 -2.91
N ILE A 64 -3.01 -6.82 -1.69
CA ILE A 64 -3.02 -8.27 -1.41
C ILE A 64 -4.36 -8.88 -1.82
N LEU A 65 -5.48 -8.25 -1.46
CA LEU A 65 -6.81 -8.72 -1.83
C LEU A 65 -7.00 -8.76 -3.35
N ILE A 66 -6.59 -7.71 -4.07
CA ILE A 66 -6.66 -7.66 -5.54
C ILE A 66 -5.78 -8.75 -6.17
N ALA A 67 -4.56 -8.92 -5.67
CA ALA A 67 -3.66 -9.98 -6.13
C ALA A 67 -4.28 -11.37 -5.91
N ALA A 68 -4.86 -11.62 -4.73
CA ALA A 68 -5.54 -12.86 -4.41
C ALA A 68 -6.71 -13.15 -5.36
N MET A 69 -7.55 -12.15 -5.62
CA MET A 69 -8.75 -12.31 -6.45
C MET A 69 -8.45 -12.43 -7.96
N LEU A 70 -7.47 -11.70 -8.48
CA LEU A 70 -7.27 -11.54 -9.92
C LEU A 70 -6.04 -12.26 -10.48
N ILE A 71 -5.01 -12.47 -9.65
CA ILE A 71 -3.74 -13.07 -10.04
C ILE A 71 -3.65 -14.50 -9.51
N TRP A 72 -3.82 -14.70 -8.20
CA TRP A 72 -3.66 -16.01 -7.57
C TRP A 72 -4.83 -16.95 -7.77
N ARG A 73 -6.02 -16.42 -8.06
CA ARG A 73 -7.14 -17.25 -8.51
C ARG A 73 -6.75 -17.89 -9.85
N LYS A 74 -6.20 -19.11 -9.77
CA LYS A 74 -6.09 -20.02 -10.91
C LYS A 74 -7.50 -20.11 -11.50
N GLU A 75 -7.62 -19.91 -12.81
CA GLU A 75 -8.79 -20.41 -13.52
C GLU A 75 -8.68 -21.92 -13.38
N ASP A 76 -9.36 -22.50 -12.38
CA ASP A 76 -9.49 -23.94 -12.31
C ASP A 76 -10.20 -24.37 -13.59
N PRO A 77 -9.58 -25.14 -14.49
CA PRO A 77 -10.24 -25.55 -15.72
C PRO A 77 -11.39 -26.52 -15.45
N ASN A 78 -11.47 -27.11 -14.24
CA ASN A 78 -12.35 -28.23 -13.93
C ASN A 78 -13.16 -28.12 -12.61
N GLY A 79 -13.01 -27.06 -11.80
CA GLY A 79 -13.65 -27.01 -10.47
C GLY A 79 -13.05 -27.98 -9.45
#